data_AF-A0A7S2JBY5-F1
#
_entry.id   AF-A0A7S2JBY5-F1
#
_cell.length_a   1.000
_cell.length_b   1.000
_cell.length_c   1.000
_cell.angle_alpha   90.00
_cell.angle_beta   90.00
_cell.angle_gamma   90.00
#
_symmetry.space_group_name_H-M   'P 1'
#
loop_
_entity.id
_entity.type
_entity.pdbx_description
1 polymer ?
#
loop_
_entity_poly.entity_id
_entity_poly.type
_entity_poly.pdbx_seq_one_letter_code
_entity_poly.pdbx_strand_id
1 'polypeptide(L)'
;PEDEEEDEMQRQMLMNKLAMNECIEVFSTDDLVEWYESMSYPLVKGIKRKELQKLLRKVLNWMAAPLEDLRQQCDDLQAYTVDPSTYSEEEQRQSFVQQLVLHERIEGMSPMDLTEWYKTTGLPVEKGMKRTDLQKLLRRVMSWRARP
;
A
#
# COMPACT_ATOMS: atom_id res chain seq x y z
N PRO A 1 -2.48 20.41 -27.33
CA PRO A 1 -2.87 21.42 -26.31
C PRO A 1 -3.34 20.78 -25.01
N GLU A 2 -4.19 19.75 -25.06
CA GLU A 2 -4.61 18.98 -23.88
C GLU A 2 -3.54 17.94 -23.46
N ASP A 3 -2.92 17.25 -24.43
CA ASP A 3 -1.84 16.28 -24.16
C ASP A 3 -0.58 16.93 -23.53
N GLU A 4 -0.31 18.20 -23.84
CA GLU A 4 0.84 18.94 -23.28
C GLU A 4 0.59 19.38 -21.83
N GLU A 5 -0.65 19.72 -21.47
CA GLU A 5 -1.04 20.09 -20.10
C GLU A 5 -1.04 18.85 -19.19
N GLU A 6 -1.48 17.69 -19.71
CA GLU A 6 -1.46 16.43 -18.98
C GLU A 6 -0.02 15.97 -18.70
N ASP A 7 0.87 16.07 -19.71
CA ASP A 7 2.30 15.80 -19.56
C ASP A 7 2.98 16.73 -18.54
N GLU A 8 2.65 18.02 -18.54
CA GLU A 8 3.21 18.98 -17.59
C GLU A 8 2.70 18.72 -16.17
N MET A 9 1.42 18.36 -16.02
CA MET A 9 0.84 17.96 -14.73
C MET A 9 1.50 16.70 -14.19
N GLN A 10 1.76 15.70 -15.04
CA GLN A 10 2.47 14.49 -14.66
C GLN A 10 3.92 14.77 -14.25
N ARG A 11 4.63 15.65 -14.97
CA ARG A 11 5.99 16.09 -14.61
C ARG A 11 5.99 16.82 -13.27
N GLN A 12 5.06 17.73 -13.04
CA GLN A 12 4.95 18.45 -11.78
C GLN A 12 4.61 17.50 -10.62
N MET A 13 3.72 16.53 -10.85
CA MET A 13 3.38 15.50 -9.86
C MET A 13 4.60 14.62 -9.52
N LEU A 14 5.40 14.24 -10.52
CA LEU A 14 6.62 13.47 -10.33
C LEU A 14 7.67 14.27 -9.54
N MET A 15 7.86 15.55 -9.87
CA MET A 15 8.77 16.43 -9.15
C MET A 15 8.33 16.63 -7.69
N ASN A 16 7.03 16.80 -7.44
CA ASN A 16 6.49 16.89 -6.09
C ASN A 16 6.73 15.58 -5.31
N LYS A 17 6.56 14.42 -5.93
CA LYS A 17 6.83 13.10 -5.30
C LYS A 17 8.31 12.92 -4.97
N LEU A 18 9.21 13.33 -5.87
CA LEU A 18 10.66 13.28 -5.63
C LEU A 18 11.09 14.24 -4.53
N ALA A 19 10.56 15.47 -4.53
CA ALA A 19 10.81 16.45 -3.47
C ALA A 19 10.27 15.98 -2.10
N MET A 20 9.09 15.34 -2.08
CA MET A 20 8.57 14.70 -0.86
C MET A 20 9.52 13.63 -0.33
N ASN A 21 10.19 12.87 -1.21
CA ASN A 21 11.11 11.80 -0.83
C ASN A 21 12.35 12.32 -0.08
N GLU A 22 12.86 13.49 -0.49
CA GLU A 22 13.95 14.20 0.18
C GLU A 22 13.53 14.75 1.55
N CYS A 23 12.25 15.11 1.69
CA CYS A 23 11.70 15.70 2.91
C CYS A 23 11.05 14.70 3.88
N ILE A 24 11.03 13.38 3.61
CA ILE A 24 10.40 12.38 4.51
C ILE A 24 10.90 12.49 5.97
N GLU A 25 12.16 12.87 6.17
CA GLU A 25 12.74 12.97 7.50
C GLU A 25 12.13 14.10 8.34
N VAL A 26 11.60 15.15 7.69
CA VAL A 26 11.00 16.32 8.35
C VAL A 26 9.50 16.20 8.62
N PHE A 27 8.79 15.23 8.02
CA PHE A 27 7.37 15.01 8.31
C PHE A 27 7.15 14.77 9.80
N SER A 28 6.13 15.35 10.42
CA SER A 28 5.81 15.04 11.82
C SER A 28 5.31 13.61 11.95
N THR A 29 5.28 13.08 13.18
CA THR A 29 4.72 11.72 13.38
C THR A 29 3.23 11.71 13.05
N ASP A 30 2.53 12.81 13.33
CA ASP A 30 1.10 12.95 13.05
C ASP A 30 0.84 12.99 11.55
N ASP A 31 1.65 13.72 10.77
CA ASP A 31 1.52 13.74 9.29
C ASP A 31 1.73 12.34 8.68
N LEU A 32 2.69 11.58 9.22
CA LEU A 32 2.96 10.20 8.77
C LEU A 32 1.82 9.25 9.13
N VAL A 33 1.17 9.48 10.27
CA VAL A 33 -0.01 8.69 10.69
C VAL A 33 -1.21 9.04 9.84
N GLU A 34 -1.50 10.33 9.62
CA GLU A 34 -2.59 10.80 8.78
C GLU A 34 -2.44 10.27 7.35
N TRP A 35 -1.24 10.36 6.78
CA TRP A 35 -0.92 9.77 5.48
C TRP A 35 -1.22 8.26 5.46
N TYR A 36 -0.78 7.51 6.46
CA TYR A 36 -1.00 6.07 6.52
C TYR A 36 -2.49 5.73 6.67
N GLU A 37 -3.24 6.48 7.48
CA GLU A 37 -4.68 6.30 7.68
C GLU A 37 -5.48 6.61 6.42
N SER A 38 -5.05 7.60 5.62
CA SER A 38 -5.67 7.93 4.33
C SER A 38 -5.66 6.75 3.35
N MET A 39 -4.70 5.83 3.50
CA MET A 39 -4.60 4.62 2.68
C MET A 39 -5.58 3.51 3.11
N SER A 40 -6.45 3.76 4.08
CA SER A 40 -7.50 2.84 4.56
C SER A 40 -6.98 1.50 5.13
N TYR A 41 -5.72 1.45 5.56
CA TYR A 41 -5.15 0.28 6.22
C TYR A 41 -5.36 0.34 7.74
N PRO A 42 -5.81 -0.75 8.37
CA PRO A 42 -6.01 -0.76 9.81
C PRO A 42 -4.69 -0.87 10.59
N LEU A 43 -4.76 -0.39 11.83
CA LEU A 43 -3.75 -0.42 12.89
C LEU A 43 -2.45 0.36 12.60
N VAL A 44 -2.48 1.63 12.99
CA VAL A 44 -1.30 2.46 13.33
C VAL A 44 -0.68 2.06 14.68
N LYS A 45 -1.44 1.37 15.54
CA LYS A 45 -1.02 1.10 16.92
C LYS A 45 0.26 0.26 16.94
N GLY A 46 1.34 0.86 17.43
CA GLY A 46 2.65 0.21 17.55
C GLY A 46 3.59 0.39 16.36
N ILE A 47 3.18 1.06 15.26
CA ILE A 47 4.12 1.40 14.18
C ILE A 47 5.05 2.52 14.67
N LYS A 48 6.35 2.30 14.56
CA LYS A 48 7.32 3.35 14.89
C LYS A 48 7.38 4.37 13.76
N ARG A 49 7.60 5.63 14.09
CA ARG A 49 7.84 6.72 13.13
C ARG A 49 8.80 6.31 11.99
N LYS A 50 9.94 5.68 12.34
CA LYS A 50 10.93 5.20 11.35
C LYS A 50 10.37 4.18 10.36
N GLU A 51 9.42 3.35 10.79
CA GLU A 51 8.77 2.37 9.92
C GLU A 51 7.78 3.05 8.98
N LEU A 52 7.02 4.05 9.46
CA LEU A 52 6.16 4.89 8.62
C LEU A 52 6.97 5.66 7.57
N GLN A 53 8.09 6.28 7.97
CA GLN A 53 9.00 6.95 7.03
C GLN A 53 9.54 5.99 5.97
N LYS A 54 9.96 4.79 6.38
CA LYS A 54 10.45 3.76 5.45
C LYS A 54 9.35 3.32 4.49
N LEU A 55 8.12 3.17 4.96
CA LEU A 55 6.98 2.78 4.14
C LEU A 55 6.60 3.90 3.17
N LEU A 56 6.53 5.15 3.62
CA LEU A 56 6.29 6.32 2.77
C LEU A 56 7.35 6.42 1.66
N ARG A 57 8.63 6.19 1.98
CA ARG A 57 9.71 6.16 0.99
C ARG A 57 9.49 5.09 -0.07
N LYS A 58 9.08 3.88 0.33
CA LYS A 58 8.72 2.82 -0.61
C LYS A 58 7.55 3.25 -1.50
N VAL A 59 6.51 3.85 -0.92
CA VAL A 59 5.34 4.33 -1.66
C VAL A 59 5.70 5.39 -2.68
N LEU A 60 6.51 6.40 -2.32
CA LEU A 60 6.95 7.41 -3.28
C LEU A 60 7.77 6.80 -4.43
N ASN A 61 8.66 5.86 -4.10
CA ASN A 61 9.42 5.13 -5.13
C ASN A 61 8.50 4.32 -6.05
N TRP A 62 7.50 3.62 -5.51
CA TRP A 62 6.52 2.88 -6.31
C TRP A 62 5.67 3.82 -7.17
N MET A 63 5.21 4.94 -6.62
CA MET A 63 4.42 5.93 -7.36
C MET A 63 5.20 6.59 -8.52
N ALA A 64 6.54 6.50 -8.51
CA ALA A 64 7.42 6.98 -9.57
C ALA A 64 7.96 5.87 -10.49
N ALA A 65 7.79 4.59 -10.12
CA ALA A 65 8.27 3.46 -10.91
C ALA A 65 7.42 3.25 -12.18
N PRO A 66 7.97 2.72 -13.28
CA PRO A 66 7.16 2.29 -14.42
C PRO A 66 6.02 1.34 -14.01
N LEU A 67 4.88 1.43 -14.70
CA LEU A 67 3.71 0.60 -14.36
C LEU A 67 4.02 -0.90 -14.50
N GLU A 68 4.82 -1.28 -15.50
CA GLU A 68 5.28 -2.65 -15.73
C GLU A 68 6.10 -3.18 -14.55
N ASP A 69 6.99 -2.36 -13.98
CA ASP A 69 7.79 -2.72 -12.81
C ASP A 69 6.93 -2.90 -11.56
N LEU A 70 5.88 -2.09 -11.41
CA LEU A 70 4.91 -2.26 -10.32
C LEU A 70 4.12 -3.55 -10.46
N ARG A 71 3.66 -3.84 -11.69
CA ARG A 71 2.96 -5.08 -12.00
C ARG A 71 3.84 -6.28 -11.68
N GLN A 72 5.08 -6.28 -12.17
CA GLN A 72 6.04 -7.37 -11.93
C GLN A 72 6.34 -7.54 -10.44
N GLN A 73 6.51 -6.45 -9.68
CA GLN A 73 6.68 -6.55 -8.23
C GLN A 73 5.44 -7.15 -7.54
N CYS A 74 4.24 -6.80 -8.01
CA CYS A 74 3.02 -7.39 -7.48
C CYS A 74 2.89 -8.87 -7.87
N ASP A 75 3.33 -9.27 -9.06
CA ASP A 75 3.42 -10.66 -9.54
C ASP A 75 4.34 -11.51 -8.67
N ASP A 76 5.57 -11.04 -8.47
CA ASP A 76 6.61 -11.73 -7.71
C ASP A 76 6.18 -11.97 -6.24
N LEU A 77 5.45 -11.01 -5.68
CA LEU A 77 4.93 -11.06 -4.31
C LEU A 77 3.57 -11.74 -4.20
N GLN A 78 2.96 -12.16 -5.33
CA GLN A 78 1.58 -12.64 -5.39
C GLN A 78 0.61 -11.71 -4.64
N ALA A 79 0.83 -10.40 -4.79
CA ALA A 79 0.22 -9.36 -3.97
C ALA A 79 -1.14 -8.90 -4.49
N TYR A 80 -1.47 -9.14 -5.77
CA TYR A 80 -2.77 -8.78 -6.34
C TYR A 80 -3.70 -9.99 -6.45
N THR A 81 -4.96 -9.80 -6.05
CA THR A 81 -6.03 -10.81 -6.21
C THR A 81 -6.97 -10.49 -7.37
N VAL A 82 -6.83 -9.33 -8.01
CA VAL A 82 -7.69 -8.83 -9.09
C VAL A 82 -6.81 -8.14 -10.11
N ASP A 83 -6.98 -8.45 -11.40
CA ASP A 83 -6.27 -7.78 -12.49
C ASP A 83 -6.88 -6.37 -12.70
N PRO A 84 -6.11 -5.29 -12.52
CA PRO A 84 -6.59 -3.93 -12.70
C PRO A 84 -6.60 -3.48 -14.17
N SER A 85 -6.37 -4.37 -15.15
CA SER A 85 -6.25 -4.04 -16.58
C SER A 85 -7.40 -3.23 -17.21
N THR A 86 -8.55 -3.15 -16.55
CA THR A 86 -9.73 -2.40 -17.02
C THR A 86 -9.76 -0.94 -16.54
N TYR A 87 -8.85 -0.53 -15.65
CA TYR A 87 -8.79 0.83 -15.11
C TYR A 87 -7.83 1.73 -15.90
N SER A 88 -7.90 3.05 -15.70
CA SER A 88 -6.89 3.99 -16.22
C SER A 88 -5.50 3.68 -15.65
N GLU A 89 -4.43 4.14 -16.32
CA GLU A 89 -3.07 3.90 -15.84
C GLU A 89 -2.86 4.43 -14.40
N GLU A 90 -3.41 5.59 -14.08
CA GLU A 90 -3.30 6.16 -12.73
C GLU A 90 -4.01 5.29 -11.69
N GLU A 91 -5.23 4.82 -11.98
CA GLU A 91 -5.96 3.91 -11.10
C GLU A 91 -5.25 2.56 -10.95
N GLN A 92 -4.67 2.02 -12.05
CA GLN A 92 -3.85 0.82 -12.01
C GLN A 92 -2.65 1.00 -11.08
N ARG A 93 -1.93 2.12 -11.22
CA ARG A 93 -0.78 2.47 -10.39
C ARG A 93 -1.16 2.59 -8.92
N GLN A 94 -2.25 3.31 -8.62
CA GLN A 94 -2.76 3.44 -7.25
C GLN A 94 -3.13 2.07 -6.67
N SER A 95 -3.79 1.21 -7.47
CA SER A 95 -4.15 -0.14 -7.07
C SER A 95 -2.91 -1.00 -6.76
N PHE A 96 -1.90 -1.01 -7.63
CA PHE A 96 -0.65 -1.74 -7.39
C PHE A 96 0.08 -1.24 -6.15
N VAL A 97 0.23 0.07 -6.00
CA VAL A 97 0.86 0.68 -4.82
C VAL A 97 0.11 0.28 -3.55
N GLN A 98 -1.22 0.30 -3.57
CA GLN A 98 -2.03 -0.17 -2.45
C GLN A 98 -1.77 -1.67 -2.14
N GLN A 99 -1.72 -2.54 -3.15
CA GLN A 99 -1.41 -3.96 -2.91
C GLN A 99 -0.01 -4.14 -2.30
N LEU A 100 0.99 -3.39 -2.76
CA LEU A 100 2.36 -3.46 -2.25
C LEU A 100 2.46 -2.96 -0.79
N VAL A 101 1.77 -1.86 -0.45
CA VAL A 101 1.68 -1.38 0.95
C VAL A 101 1.03 -2.42 1.84
N LEU A 102 -0.10 -2.98 1.41
CA LEU A 102 -0.82 -4.02 2.13
C LEU A 102 0.08 -5.24 2.38
N HIS A 103 0.83 -5.67 1.35
CA HIS A 103 1.77 -6.78 1.45
C HIS A 103 2.86 -6.49 2.49
N GLU A 104 3.57 -5.36 2.38
CA GLU A 104 4.59 -4.95 3.36
C GLU A 104 4.04 -4.94 4.79
N ARG A 105 2.81 -4.46 4.94
CA ARG A 105 2.20 -4.35 6.26
C ARG A 105 1.90 -5.72 6.86
N ILE A 106 1.27 -6.60 6.09
CA ILE A 106 0.94 -7.97 6.52
C ILE A 106 2.20 -8.80 6.79
N GLU A 107 3.27 -8.60 6.03
CA GLU A 107 4.54 -9.28 6.27
C GLU A 107 5.27 -8.75 7.51
N GLY A 108 5.17 -7.44 7.80
CA GLY A 108 5.79 -6.82 8.97
C GLY A 108 5.08 -7.09 10.30
N MET A 109 3.81 -7.51 10.29
CA MET A 109 3.03 -7.69 11.51
C MET A 109 3.44 -8.91 12.33
N SER A 110 3.26 -8.82 13.65
CA SER A 110 3.40 -9.98 14.54
C SER A 110 2.23 -10.95 14.36
N PRO A 111 2.36 -12.23 14.74
CA PRO A 111 1.23 -13.17 14.70
C PRO A 111 0.03 -12.71 15.54
N MET A 112 0.28 -11.96 16.63
CA MET A 112 -0.76 -11.41 17.48
C MET A 112 -1.53 -10.30 16.75
N ASP A 113 -0.82 -9.36 16.12
CA ASP A 113 -1.44 -8.26 15.37
C ASP A 113 -2.22 -8.77 14.15
N LEU A 114 -1.68 -9.79 13.44
CA LEU A 114 -2.38 -10.45 12.34
C LEU A 114 -3.68 -11.10 12.82
N THR A 115 -3.67 -11.74 13.99
CA THR A 115 -4.86 -12.35 14.58
C THR A 115 -5.87 -11.29 15.01
N GLU A 116 -5.41 -10.20 15.62
CA GLU A 116 -6.27 -9.08 16.05
C GLU A 116 -6.93 -8.40 14.85
N TRP A 117 -6.17 -8.10 13.80
CA TRP A 117 -6.71 -7.58 12.55
C TRP A 117 -7.67 -8.58 11.90
N TYR A 118 -7.32 -9.85 11.79
CA TYR A 118 -8.21 -10.83 11.20
C TYR A 118 -9.56 -10.91 11.94
N LYS A 119 -9.59 -10.77 13.27
CA LYS A 119 -10.85 -10.68 14.03
C LYS A 119 -11.72 -9.49 13.63
N THR A 120 -11.14 -8.34 13.25
CA THR A 120 -11.92 -7.19 12.76
C THR A 120 -12.55 -7.41 11.38
N THR A 121 -12.13 -8.46 10.67
CA THR A 121 -12.78 -8.86 9.42
C THR A 121 -14.15 -9.52 9.64
N GLY A 122 -14.44 -9.98 10.85
CA GLY A 122 -15.67 -10.72 11.18
C GLY A 122 -15.63 -12.20 10.77
N LEU A 123 -14.51 -12.69 10.24
CA LEU A 123 -14.33 -14.10 9.87
C LEU A 123 -13.85 -14.93 11.08
N PRO A 124 -14.30 -16.19 11.21
CA PRO A 124 -13.86 -17.07 12.29
C PRO A 124 -12.39 -17.46 12.11
N VAL A 125 -11.63 -17.43 13.20
CA VAL A 125 -10.26 -18.00 13.26
C VAL A 125 -10.38 -19.50 13.51
N GLU A 126 -9.98 -20.32 12.55
CA GLU A 126 -10.00 -21.77 12.71
C GLU A 126 -8.82 -22.24 13.56
N LYS A 127 -9.05 -23.29 14.37
CA LYS A 127 -8.00 -23.89 15.19
C LYS A 127 -6.94 -24.52 14.29
N GLY A 128 -5.71 -24.04 14.40
CA GLY A 128 -4.57 -24.54 13.61
C GLY A 128 -4.20 -23.69 12.40
N MET A 129 -4.88 -22.54 12.17
CA MET A 129 -4.42 -21.56 11.18
C MET A 129 -2.99 -21.11 11.50
N LYS A 130 -2.11 -21.22 10.50
CA LYS A 130 -0.73 -20.73 10.60
C LYS A 130 -0.69 -19.25 10.24
N ARG A 131 0.40 -18.59 10.60
CA ARG A 131 0.70 -17.20 10.21
C ARG A 131 0.49 -16.98 8.71
N THR A 132 1.01 -17.89 7.88
CA THR A 132 0.90 -17.82 6.41
C THR A 132 -0.54 -17.86 5.91
N ASP A 133 -1.41 -18.57 6.62
CA ASP A 133 -2.83 -18.69 6.26
C ASP A 133 -3.55 -17.37 6.58
N LEU A 134 -3.29 -16.80 7.76
CA LEU A 134 -3.79 -15.48 8.15
C LEU A 134 -3.33 -14.39 7.19
N GLN A 135 -2.05 -14.39 6.80
CA GLN A 135 -1.51 -13.41 5.85
C GLN A 135 -2.21 -13.49 4.48
N LYS A 136 -2.39 -14.71 3.94
CA LYS A 136 -3.10 -14.93 2.67
C LYS A 136 -4.57 -14.50 2.75
N LEU A 137 -5.25 -14.85 3.83
CA LEU A 137 -6.66 -14.50 4.02
C LEU A 137 -6.84 -12.99 4.19
N LEU A 138 -6.00 -12.33 4.99
CA LEU A 138 -6.04 -10.88 5.18
C LEU A 138 -5.80 -10.13 3.86
N ARG A 139 -4.80 -10.55 3.07
CA ARG A 139 -4.58 -9.98 1.73
C ARG A 139 -5.86 -10.06 0.91
N ARG A 140 -6.44 -11.26 0.80
CA ARG A 140 -7.67 -11.47 0.05
C ARG A 140 -8.83 -10.61 0.57
N VAL A 141 -9.11 -10.61 1.87
CA VAL A 141 -10.22 -9.84 2.44
C VAL A 141 -10.05 -8.34 2.20
N MET A 142 -8.84 -7.82 2.35
CA MET A 142 -8.59 -6.39 2.17
C MET A 142 -8.68 -5.96 0.71
N SER A 143 -8.18 -6.77 -0.22
CA SER A 143 -8.36 -6.51 -1.65
C SER A 143 -9.84 -6.55 -2.08
N TRP A 144 -10.71 -7.26 -1.34
CA TRP A 144 -12.16 -7.27 -1.60
C TRP A 144 -12.85 -6.03 -1.04
N ARG A 145 -12.39 -5.52 0.11
CA ARG A 145 -12.90 -4.27 0.72
C ARG A 145 -12.47 -3.01 -0.01
N ALA A 146 -11.37 -3.06 -0.75
CA ALA A 146 -10.89 -1.96 -1.58
C ALA A 146 -11.66 -1.80 -2.91
N ARG A 147 -12.66 -2.65 -3.18
CA ARG A 147 -13.54 -2.48 -4.34
C ARG A 147 -14.60 -1.42 -4.04
N PRO A 148 -14.84 -0.45 -4.95
CA PRO A 148 -16.00 0.43 -4.88
C PRO A 148 -17.32 -0.32 -5.02
#